data_AF-A0A1V6FU86-F1
#
_entry.id   AF-A0A1V6FU86-F1
#
_cell.length_a   1.000
_cell.length_b   1.000
_cell.length_c   1.000
_cell.angle_alpha   90.00
_cell.angle_beta   90.00
_cell.angle_gamma   90.00
#
_symmetry.space_group_name_H-M   'P 1'
#
loop_
_entity.id
_entity.type
_entity.pdbx_description
1 polymer ?
#
loop_
_entity_poly.entity_id
_entity_poly.type
_entity_poly.pdbx_seq_one_letter_code
_entity_poly.pdbx_strand_id
1 'polypeptide(L)'
;MRTARAKSIPSLWVAAAAWILLFCAVGCRREVGGTSYFREAMRHLDDDQPTLAIPAFELAILHNDHAFDAHVQLGLLSERMPGRQLQAVWHYRQCLELEPNHPHQTAIREWLAQAEKVLLAELQEQQKKDGEEERKQRVRILEEHALRQKEWISELSQENRELRQRLAELQADSKGSPGKK
;
A
#
# COMPACT_ATOMS: atom_id res chain seq x y z
N MET A 1 -84.52 10.58 29.15
CA MET A 1 -83.78 9.49 28.48
C MET A 1 -82.69 10.12 27.62
N ARG A 2 -81.44 9.72 27.85
CA ARG A 2 -80.23 10.28 27.23
C ARG A 2 -80.03 9.68 25.83
N THR A 3 -79.83 10.50 24.80
CA THR A 3 -79.18 10.05 23.55
C THR A 3 -78.09 11.03 23.15
N ALA A 4 -76.95 10.45 22.79
CA ALA A 4 -75.63 11.05 22.80
C ALA A 4 -75.28 11.74 21.48
N ARG A 5 -74.51 12.81 21.61
CA ARG A 5 -73.86 13.57 20.52
C ARG A 5 -72.62 12.80 20.07
N ALA A 6 -72.66 12.13 18.91
CA ALA A 6 -71.48 11.52 18.30
C ALA A 6 -70.82 12.54 17.35
N LYS A 7 -69.63 13.02 17.74
CA LYS A 7 -68.76 13.88 16.94
C LYS A 7 -68.02 13.05 15.90
N SER A 8 -67.87 13.62 14.70
CA SER A 8 -67.04 13.12 13.60
C SER A 8 -65.62 12.77 14.05
N ILE A 9 -65.15 11.56 13.75
CA ILE A 9 -63.77 11.13 13.96
C ILE A 9 -63.03 11.23 12.60
N PRO A 10 -61.81 11.81 12.55
CA PRO A 10 -61.27 12.39 11.34
C PRO A 10 -60.45 11.43 10.47
N SER A 11 -60.43 11.82 9.20
CA SER A 11 -59.72 11.36 8.01
C SER A 11 -58.18 11.35 8.12
N LEU A 12 -57.61 10.67 9.13
CA LEU A 12 -56.15 10.56 9.28
C LEU A 12 -55.58 9.15 8.99
N TRP A 13 -56.40 8.10 9.06
CA TRP A 13 -55.94 6.73 8.80
C TRP A 13 -55.83 6.39 7.31
N VAL A 14 -56.64 7.02 6.45
CA VAL A 14 -56.61 6.79 4.98
C VAL A 14 -55.36 7.41 4.35
N ALA A 15 -54.89 8.54 4.89
CA ALA A 15 -53.67 9.21 4.41
C ALA A 15 -52.40 8.40 4.77
N ALA A 16 -52.36 7.75 5.93
CA ALA A 16 -51.22 6.93 6.35
C ALA A 16 -51.05 5.66 5.48
N ALA A 17 -52.15 5.03 5.07
CA ALA A 17 -52.10 3.86 4.17
C ALA A 17 -51.61 4.21 2.76
N ALA A 18 -51.92 5.42 2.27
CA ALA A 18 -51.45 5.92 0.98
C ALA A 18 -49.92 6.15 0.98
N TRP A 19 -49.34 6.61 2.10
CA TRP A 19 -47.89 6.79 2.22
C TRP A 19 -47.13 5.48 2.34
N ILE A 20 -47.70 4.46 2.98
CA ILE A 20 -47.09 3.12 3.06
C ILE A 20 -47.08 2.45 1.67
N LEU A 21 -48.13 2.60 0.87
CA LEU A 21 -48.15 2.11 -0.51
C LEU A 21 -47.24 2.93 -1.45
N LEU A 22 -47.09 4.24 -1.23
CA LEU A 22 -46.12 5.07 -1.96
C LEU A 22 -44.66 4.73 -1.59
N PHE A 23 -44.41 4.29 -0.35
CA PHE A 23 -43.09 3.86 0.13
C PHE A 23 -42.75 2.42 -0.31
N CYS A 24 -43.75 1.56 -0.53
CA CYS A 24 -43.54 0.23 -1.11
C CYS A 24 -43.26 0.25 -2.63
N ALA A 25 -43.65 1.30 -3.35
CA ALA A 25 -43.41 1.42 -4.80
C ALA A 25 -41.97 1.83 -5.18
N VAL A 26 -41.14 2.26 -4.21
CA VAL A 26 -39.69 2.48 -4.40
C VAL A 26 -38.91 1.15 -4.33
N GLY A 27 -39.56 0.09 -3.82
CA GLY A 27 -39.13 -1.29 -4.00
C GLY A 27 -39.43 -1.82 -5.41
N CYS A 28 -39.30 -0.99 -6.45
CA CYS A 28 -39.03 -1.51 -7.79
C CYS A 28 -37.68 -2.22 -7.71
N ARG A 29 -37.77 -3.52 -7.43
CA ARG A 29 -36.74 -4.52 -7.65
C ARG A 29 -36.34 -4.36 -9.12
N ARG A 30 -35.37 -3.49 -9.38
CA ARG A 30 -34.80 -3.31 -10.71
C ARG A 30 -34.10 -4.64 -11.00
N GLU A 31 -34.75 -5.47 -11.79
CA GLU A 31 -34.06 -6.58 -12.43
C GLU A 31 -32.83 -5.99 -13.11
N VAL A 32 -31.64 -6.37 -12.67
CA VAL A 32 -30.38 -6.05 -13.35
C VAL A 32 -30.29 -6.99 -14.55
N GLY A 33 -31.27 -6.90 -15.45
CA GLY A 33 -31.22 -7.50 -16.77
C GLY A 33 -30.66 -6.44 -17.73
N GLY A 34 -29.33 -6.30 -17.83
CA GLY A 34 -28.78 -5.46 -18.91
C GLY A 34 -27.28 -5.16 -18.86
N THR A 35 -26.70 -4.87 -17.70
CA THR A 35 -25.28 -4.50 -17.58
C THR A 35 -24.47 -5.69 -17.10
N SER A 36 -23.83 -6.39 -18.03
CA SER A 36 -22.74 -7.32 -17.69
C SER A 36 -21.44 -6.53 -17.58
N TYR A 37 -20.98 -6.35 -16.35
CA TYR A 37 -19.70 -5.71 -16.04
C TYR A 37 -18.55 -6.54 -16.58
N PHE A 38 -18.69 -7.87 -16.59
CA PHE A 38 -17.70 -8.74 -17.21
C PHE A 38 -17.55 -8.46 -18.72
N ARG A 39 -18.67 -8.34 -19.44
CA ARG A 39 -18.64 -8.01 -20.87
C ARG A 39 -18.11 -6.60 -21.16
N GLU A 40 -18.36 -5.65 -20.27
CA GLU A 40 -17.77 -4.31 -20.35
C GLU A 40 -16.25 -4.36 -20.15
N ALA A 41 -15.78 -5.09 -19.15
CA ALA A 41 -14.36 -5.29 -18.90
C ALA A 41 -13.66 -5.97 -20.09
N MET A 42 -14.27 -7.00 -20.67
CA MET A 42 -13.73 -7.65 -21.87
C MET A 42 -13.65 -6.70 -23.07
N ARG A 43 -14.63 -5.81 -23.26
CA ARG A 43 -14.56 -4.78 -24.31
C ARG A 43 -13.38 -3.83 -24.11
N HIS A 44 -13.11 -3.41 -22.86
CA HIS A 44 -11.93 -2.60 -22.56
C HIS A 44 -10.62 -3.35 -22.85
N LEU A 45 -10.59 -4.69 -22.70
CA LEU A 45 -9.42 -5.47 -23.12
C LEU A 45 -9.28 -5.55 -24.64
N ASP A 46 -10.39 -5.72 -25.37
CA ASP A 46 -10.39 -5.73 -26.83
C ASP A 46 -9.95 -4.38 -27.41
N ASP A 47 -10.28 -3.29 -26.73
CA ASP A 47 -9.88 -1.92 -27.07
C ASP A 47 -8.44 -1.56 -26.61
N ASP A 48 -7.67 -2.53 -26.09
CA ASP A 48 -6.31 -2.37 -25.54
C ASP A 48 -6.23 -1.33 -24.40
N GLN A 49 -7.28 -1.27 -23.58
CA GLN A 49 -7.41 -0.38 -22.42
C GLN A 49 -7.46 -1.17 -21.10
N PRO A 50 -6.37 -1.86 -20.72
CA PRO A 50 -6.35 -2.75 -19.55
C PRO A 50 -6.59 -2.01 -18.23
N THR A 51 -6.25 -0.72 -18.14
CA THR A 51 -6.48 0.10 -16.93
C THR A 51 -7.95 0.37 -16.67
N LEU A 52 -8.77 0.48 -17.73
CA LEU A 52 -10.22 0.66 -17.62
C LEU A 52 -10.95 -0.68 -17.44
N ALA A 53 -10.36 -1.78 -17.89
CA ALA A 53 -10.90 -3.11 -17.68
C ALA A 53 -10.91 -3.54 -16.20
N ILE A 54 -9.88 -3.14 -15.43
CA ILE A 54 -9.74 -3.49 -14.00
C ILE A 54 -10.98 -3.14 -13.17
N PRO A 55 -11.43 -1.87 -13.10
CA PRO A 55 -12.60 -1.52 -12.29
C PRO A 55 -13.89 -2.21 -12.77
N ALA A 56 -14.01 -2.48 -14.07
CA ALA A 56 -15.15 -3.23 -14.61
C ALA A 56 -15.12 -4.71 -14.17
N PHE A 57 -13.95 -5.36 -14.12
CA PHE A 57 -13.83 -6.70 -13.55
C PHE A 57 -14.07 -6.72 -12.02
N GLU A 58 -13.62 -5.70 -11.28
CA GLU A 58 -13.92 -5.58 -9.85
C GLU A 58 -15.42 -5.47 -9.58
N LEU A 59 -16.14 -4.69 -10.40
CA LEU A 59 -17.61 -4.63 -10.35
C LEU A 59 -18.25 -5.97 -10.74
N ALA A 60 -17.68 -6.69 -11.71
CA ALA A 60 -18.14 -8.02 -12.09
C ALA A 60 -18.06 -9.00 -10.91
N ILE A 61 -16.95 -8.99 -10.16
CA ILE A 61 -16.78 -9.77 -8.93
C ILE A 61 -17.81 -9.33 -7.88
N LEU A 62 -17.95 -8.03 -7.62
CA LEU A 62 -18.88 -7.49 -6.62
C LEU A 62 -20.34 -7.91 -6.88
N HIS A 63 -20.73 -7.98 -8.15
CA HIS A 63 -22.09 -8.34 -8.58
C HIS A 63 -22.26 -9.83 -8.91
N ASN A 64 -21.24 -10.66 -8.68
CA ASN A 64 -21.22 -12.07 -9.04
C ASN A 64 -21.53 -12.34 -10.54
N ASP A 65 -21.14 -11.41 -11.41
CA ASP A 65 -21.21 -11.53 -12.86
C ASP A 65 -19.91 -12.17 -13.36
N HIS A 66 -19.91 -13.48 -13.60
CA HIS A 66 -18.73 -14.23 -14.05
C HIS A 66 -17.50 -14.02 -13.14
N ALA A 67 -17.71 -14.07 -11.81
CA ALA A 67 -16.68 -13.74 -10.83
C ALA A 67 -15.40 -14.58 -10.99
N PHE A 68 -15.54 -15.88 -11.29
CA PHE A 68 -14.40 -16.75 -11.57
C PHE A 68 -13.54 -16.21 -12.72
N ASP A 69 -14.16 -15.94 -13.89
CA ASP A 69 -13.46 -15.43 -15.06
C ASP A 69 -12.88 -14.03 -14.80
N ALA A 70 -13.60 -13.18 -14.06
CA ALA A 70 -13.13 -11.85 -13.67
C ALA A 70 -11.87 -11.92 -12.80
N HIS A 71 -11.80 -12.84 -11.83
CA HIS A 71 -10.59 -13.08 -11.07
C HIS A 71 -9.45 -13.59 -11.95
N VAL A 72 -9.71 -14.49 -12.90
CA VAL A 72 -8.69 -14.96 -13.86
C VAL A 72 -8.11 -13.78 -14.65
N GLN A 73 -8.97 -12.94 -15.23
CA GLN A 73 -8.54 -11.79 -16.02
C GLN A 73 -7.76 -10.76 -15.20
N LEU A 74 -8.20 -10.46 -13.97
CA LEU A 74 -7.46 -9.56 -13.08
C LEU A 74 -6.10 -10.13 -12.66
N GLY A 75 -5.98 -11.45 -12.49
CA GLY A 75 -4.70 -12.12 -12.27
C GLY A 75 -3.74 -11.93 -13.43
N LEU A 76 -4.19 -12.21 -14.66
CA LEU A 76 -3.40 -12.05 -15.88
C LEU A 76 -2.99 -10.60 -16.14
N LEU A 77 -3.89 -9.64 -15.90
CA LEU A 77 -3.58 -8.21 -15.99
C LEU A 77 -2.54 -7.78 -14.96
N SER A 78 -2.62 -8.33 -13.74
CA SER A 78 -1.69 -8.03 -12.66
C SER A 78 -0.28 -8.54 -12.98
N GLU A 79 -0.13 -9.71 -13.61
CA GLU A 79 1.18 -10.22 -14.03
C GLU A 79 1.89 -9.31 -15.05
N ARG A 80 1.11 -8.64 -15.92
CA ARG A 80 1.65 -7.71 -16.93
C ARG A 80 2.08 -6.37 -16.33
N MET A 81 1.65 -6.06 -15.12
CA MET A 81 1.99 -4.81 -14.43
C MET A 81 3.17 -5.02 -13.48
N PRO A 82 4.29 -4.30 -13.65
CA PRO A 82 5.45 -4.47 -12.79
C PRO A 82 5.11 -4.13 -11.33
N GLY A 83 5.56 -4.98 -10.39
CA GLY A 83 5.30 -4.80 -8.96
C GLY A 83 3.88 -5.11 -8.51
N ARG A 84 3.05 -5.75 -9.35
CA ARG A 84 1.69 -6.18 -8.98
C ARG A 84 1.53 -7.71 -8.84
N GLN A 85 2.63 -8.42 -8.62
CA GLN A 85 2.58 -9.89 -8.51
C GLN A 85 1.81 -10.38 -7.28
N LEU A 86 1.79 -9.59 -6.20
CA LEU A 86 0.97 -9.91 -5.03
C LEU A 86 -0.53 -9.94 -5.36
N GLN A 87 -1.00 -9.00 -6.18
CA GLN A 87 -2.38 -8.97 -6.65
C GLN A 87 -2.68 -10.18 -7.55
N ALA A 88 -1.76 -10.55 -8.45
CA ALA A 88 -1.91 -11.74 -9.29
C ALA A 88 -2.10 -13.01 -8.45
N VAL A 89 -1.22 -13.23 -7.46
CA VAL A 89 -1.31 -14.33 -6.49
C VAL A 89 -2.66 -14.34 -5.77
N TRP A 90 -3.13 -13.18 -5.31
CA TRP A 90 -4.42 -13.06 -4.64
C TRP A 90 -5.59 -13.49 -5.53
N HIS A 91 -5.68 -12.95 -6.75
CA HIS A 91 -6.77 -13.27 -7.68
C HIS A 91 -6.79 -14.75 -8.08
N TYR A 92 -5.64 -15.37 -8.34
CA TYR A 92 -5.60 -16.79 -8.65
C TYR A 92 -6.03 -17.67 -7.47
N ARG A 93 -5.65 -17.32 -6.24
CA ARG A 93 -6.14 -18.04 -5.04
C ARG A 93 -7.65 -17.94 -4.91
N GLN A 94 -8.23 -16.77 -5.17
CA GLN A 94 -9.69 -16.60 -5.18
C GLN A 94 -10.37 -17.49 -6.23
N CYS A 95 -9.80 -17.64 -7.44
CA CYS A 95 -10.34 -18.58 -8.43
C CYS A 95 -10.38 -20.02 -7.89
N LEU A 96 -9.31 -20.46 -7.23
CA LEU A 96 -9.19 -21.81 -6.67
C LEU A 96 -10.13 -22.05 -5.48
N GLU A 97 -10.48 -20.99 -4.73
CA GLU A 97 -11.46 -21.03 -3.64
C GLU A 97 -12.90 -21.05 -4.16
N LEU A 98 -13.19 -20.24 -5.19
CA LEU A 98 -14.51 -20.14 -5.80
C LEU A 98 -14.94 -21.44 -6.49
N GLU A 99 -14.07 -21.98 -7.36
CA GLU A 99 -14.37 -23.20 -8.09
C GLU A 99 -13.20 -24.19 -8.07
N PRO A 100 -13.09 -24.97 -6.98
CA PRO A 100 -11.98 -25.91 -6.78
C PRO A 100 -11.91 -27.05 -7.80
N ASN A 101 -12.92 -27.25 -8.64
CA ASN A 101 -12.96 -28.31 -9.65
C ASN A 101 -13.18 -27.76 -11.07
N HIS A 102 -12.94 -26.46 -11.29
CA HIS A 102 -13.09 -25.86 -12.61
C HIS A 102 -12.11 -26.49 -13.62
N PRO A 103 -12.48 -26.72 -14.90
CA PRO A 103 -11.60 -27.33 -15.90
C PRO A 103 -10.25 -26.60 -16.07
N HIS A 104 -10.22 -25.28 -15.81
CA HIS A 104 -9.02 -24.46 -15.91
C HIS A 104 -8.17 -24.40 -14.64
N GLN A 105 -8.54 -25.13 -13.57
CA GLN A 105 -7.85 -25.06 -12.28
C GLN A 105 -6.35 -25.40 -12.38
N THR A 106 -5.98 -26.38 -13.21
CA THR A 106 -4.57 -26.75 -13.43
C THR A 106 -3.75 -25.57 -13.96
N ALA A 107 -4.28 -24.86 -14.97
CA ALA A 107 -3.63 -23.68 -15.53
C ALA A 107 -3.50 -22.56 -14.48
N ILE A 108 -4.54 -22.34 -13.66
CA ILE A 108 -4.52 -21.33 -12.60
C ILE A 108 -3.47 -21.66 -11.54
N ARG A 109 -3.28 -22.94 -11.19
CA ARG A 109 -2.21 -23.36 -10.25
C ARG A 109 -0.82 -23.11 -10.83
N GLU A 110 -0.64 -23.31 -12.12
CA GLU A 110 0.63 -23.02 -12.80
C GLU A 110 0.91 -21.52 -12.81
N TRP A 111 -0.08 -20.69 -13.16
CA TRP A 111 0.05 -19.23 -13.10
C TRP A 111 0.30 -18.73 -11.68
N LEU A 112 -0.41 -19.27 -10.68
CA LEU A 112 -0.18 -18.98 -9.27
C LEU A 112 1.26 -19.30 -8.85
N ALA A 113 1.77 -20.49 -9.19
CA ALA A 113 3.12 -20.89 -8.84
C ALA A 113 4.18 -19.97 -9.48
N GLN A 114 3.94 -19.55 -10.72
CA GLN A 114 4.82 -18.61 -11.41
C GLN A 114 4.76 -17.20 -10.78
N ALA A 115 3.57 -16.69 -10.49
CA ALA A 115 3.38 -15.39 -9.83
C ALA A 115 4.03 -15.38 -8.44
N GLU A 116 3.89 -16.44 -7.64
CA GLU A 116 4.56 -16.58 -6.33
C GLU A 116 6.09 -16.59 -6.46
N LYS A 117 6.63 -17.25 -7.49
CA LYS A 117 8.07 -17.26 -7.77
C LYS A 117 8.59 -15.85 -8.10
N VAL A 118 7.88 -15.11 -8.95
CA VAL A 118 8.27 -13.74 -9.31
C VAL A 118 8.15 -12.82 -8.09
N LEU A 119 7.06 -12.90 -7.34
CA LEU A 119 6.86 -12.13 -6.11
C LEU A 119 7.99 -12.38 -5.10
N LEU A 120 8.41 -13.63 -4.91
CA LEU A 120 9.53 -13.95 -4.02
C LEU A 120 10.84 -13.31 -4.51
N ALA A 121 11.10 -13.34 -5.81
CA ALA A 121 12.29 -12.70 -6.39
C ALA A 121 12.26 -11.18 -6.22
N GLU A 122 11.11 -10.53 -6.43
CA GLU A 122 10.91 -9.10 -6.19
C GLU A 122 11.17 -8.72 -4.72
N LEU A 123 10.60 -9.50 -3.78
CA LEU A 123 10.80 -9.27 -2.34
C LEU A 123 12.25 -9.47 -1.92
N GLN A 124 12.94 -10.48 -2.47
CA GLN A 124 14.37 -10.70 -2.21
C GLN A 124 15.22 -9.55 -2.72
N GLU A 125 14.91 -9.03 -3.90
CA GLU A 125 15.63 -7.90 -4.48
C GLU A 125 15.41 -6.62 -3.67
N GLN A 126 14.18 -6.38 -3.23
CA GLN A 126 13.86 -5.26 -2.35
C GLN A 126 14.61 -5.36 -1.02
N GLN A 127 14.62 -6.54 -0.39
CA GLN A 127 15.37 -6.77 0.84
C GLN A 127 16.88 -6.51 0.69
N LYS A 128 17.47 -6.90 -0.45
CA LYS A 128 18.89 -6.62 -0.73
C LYS A 128 19.15 -5.12 -0.85
N LYS A 129 18.29 -4.39 -1.56
CA LYS A 129 18.41 -2.93 -1.73
C LYS A 129 18.29 -2.22 -0.39
N ASP A 130 17.31 -2.59 0.41
CA ASP A 130 17.11 -2.01 1.74
C ASP A 130 18.34 -2.22 2.64
N GLY A 131 18.90 -3.44 2.62
CA GLY A 131 20.15 -3.75 3.33
C GLY A 131 21.38 -3.01 2.78
N GLU A 132 21.45 -2.79 1.47
CA GLU A 132 22.53 -2.02 0.85
C GLU A 132 22.45 -0.54 1.25
N GLU A 133 21.26 0.06 1.24
CA GLU A 133 21.04 1.44 1.65
C GLU A 133 21.36 1.64 3.14
N GLU A 134 20.93 0.71 4.00
CA GLU A 134 21.32 0.74 5.42
C GLU A 134 22.85 0.67 5.58
N ARG A 135 23.51 -0.20 4.82
CA ARG A 135 24.99 -0.31 4.82
C ARG A 135 25.64 0.99 4.36
N LYS A 136 25.15 1.64 3.29
CA LYS A 136 25.66 2.93 2.80
C LYS A 136 25.52 4.03 3.85
N GLN A 137 24.37 4.12 4.51
CA GLN A 137 24.15 5.08 5.58
C GLN A 137 25.12 4.86 6.75
N ARG A 138 25.31 3.60 7.17
CA ARG A 138 26.29 3.26 8.22
C ARG A 138 27.71 3.66 7.83
N VAL A 139 28.13 3.39 6.59
CA VAL A 139 29.46 3.78 6.09
C VAL A 139 29.63 5.31 6.10
N ARG A 140 28.63 6.05 5.61
CA ARG A 140 28.67 7.53 5.64
C ARG A 140 28.86 8.05 7.07
N ILE A 141 28.09 7.55 8.04
CA ILE A 141 28.22 7.98 9.43
C ILE A 141 29.62 7.67 9.98
N LEU A 142 30.15 6.48 9.68
CA LEU A 142 31.51 6.11 10.09
C LEU A 142 32.58 7.01 9.46
N GLU A 143 32.41 7.38 8.20
CA GLU A 143 33.31 8.31 7.50
C GLU A 143 33.26 9.71 8.12
N GLU A 144 32.07 10.23 8.41
CA GLU A 144 31.87 11.51 9.10
C GLU A 144 32.50 11.48 10.50
N HIS A 145 32.32 10.40 11.24
CA HIS A 145 32.92 10.21 12.55
C HIS A 145 34.46 10.16 12.47
N ALA A 146 35.00 9.41 11.50
CA ALA A 146 36.44 9.30 11.29
C ALA A 146 37.07 10.64 10.87
N LEU A 147 36.37 11.44 10.07
CA LEU A 147 36.81 12.78 9.68
C LEU A 147 36.89 13.69 10.91
N ARG A 148 35.83 13.75 11.71
CA ARG A 148 35.79 14.55 12.96
C ARG A 148 36.90 14.15 13.93
N GLN A 149 37.16 12.85 14.05
CA GLN A 149 38.27 12.36 14.87
C GLN A 149 39.62 12.85 14.37
N LYS A 150 39.85 12.85 13.04
CA LYS A 150 41.09 13.37 12.46
C LYS A 150 41.27 14.85 12.72
N GLU A 151 40.21 15.64 12.55
CA GLU A 151 40.21 17.08 12.84
C GLU A 151 40.56 17.33 14.31
N TRP A 152 39.88 16.65 15.22
CA TRP A 152 40.14 16.78 16.66
C TRP A 152 41.56 16.37 17.07
N ILE A 153 42.10 15.28 16.50
CA ILE A 153 43.49 14.87 16.74
C ILE A 153 44.47 15.93 16.24
N SER A 154 44.18 16.55 15.10
CA SER A 154 45.02 17.63 14.54
C SER A 154 45.02 18.86 15.45
N GLU A 155 43.85 19.28 15.93
CA GLU A 155 43.68 20.39 16.87
C GLU A 155 44.44 20.13 18.18
N LEU A 156 44.19 18.99 18.83
CA LEU A 156 44.91 18.58 20.04
C LEU A 156 46.42 18.54 19.83
N SER A 157 46.87 18.08 18.66
CA SER A 157 48.30 18.04 18.34
C SER A 157 48.88 19.45 18.20
N GLN A 158 48.12 20.40 17.67
CA GLN A 158 48.51 21.81 17.59
C GLN A 158 48.57 22.45 18.97
N GLU A 159 47.52 22.32 19.78
CA GLU A 159 47.48 22.85 21.14
C GLU A 159 48.65 22.29 21.98
N ASN A 160 48.92 20.99 21.88
CA ASN A 160 50.07 20.38 22.55
C ASN A 160 51.42 20.98 22.11
N ARG A 161 51.58 21.34 20.83
CA ARG A 161 52.79 22.01 20.35
C ARG A 161 52.91 23.42 20.95
N GLU A 162 51.82 24.19 20.95
CA GLU A 162 51.79 25.54 21.50
C GLU A 162 52.07 25.56 23.01
N LEU A 163 51.47 24.64 23.77
CA LEU A 163 51.71 24.49 25.20
C LEU A 163 53.18 24.13 25.48
N ARG A 164 53.79 23.25 24.68
CA ARG A 164 55.22 22.92 24.80
C ARG A 164 56.13 24.11 24.50
N GLN A 165 55.78 24.96 23.52
CA GLN A 165 56.52 26.18 23.22
C GLN A 165 56.45 27.18 24.39
N ARG A 166 55.24 27.47 24.91
CA ARG A 166 55.07 28.37 26.07
C ARG A 166 55.83 27.87 27.30
N LEU A 167 55.81 26.57 27.55
CA LEU A 167 56.55 25.98 28.66
C LEU A 167 58.07 26.15 28.49
N ALA A 168 58.58 26.01 27.26
CA ALA A 168 59.99 26.24 26.95
C ALA A 168 60.40 27.72 27.12
N GLU A 169 59.54 28.67 26.72
CA GLU A 169 59.75 30.11 26.92
C GLU A 169 59.85 30.46 28.40
N LEU A 170 58.88 30.01 29.22
CA LEU A 170 58.91 30.22 30.67
C LEU A 170 60.15 29.59 31.34
N GLN A 171 60.57 28.42 30.88
CA GLN A 171 61.79 27.77 31.36
C GLN A 171 63.05 28.55 30.97
N ALA A 172 63.08 29.17 29.78
CA ALA A 172 64.18 30.04 29.37
C ALA A 172 64.24 31.32 30.23
N ASP A 173 63.09 31.96 30.47
CA ASP A 173 62.99 33.18 31.28
C ASP A 173 63.42 32.94 32.74
N SER A 174 63.03 31.81 33.34
CA SER A 174 63.44 31.44 34.70
C SER A 174 64.95 31.17 34.82
N LYS A 175 65.61 30.65 33.78
CA LYS A 175 67.07 30.46 33.74
C LYS A 175 67.83 31.76 33.43
N GLY A 176 67.19 32.70 32.74
CA GLY A 176 67.75 34.00 32.37
C GLY A 176 67.72 35.06 33.47
N SER A 177 67.15 34.76 34.64
CA SER A 177 67.17 35.63 35.82
C SER A 177 68.30 35.19 36.77
N PRO A 178 69.56 35.67 36.59
CA PRO A 178 70.60 35.44 37.57
C PRO A 178 70.21 36.18 38.85
N GLY A 179 70.16 35.44 39.96
CA GLY A 179 69.75 35.95 41.25
C GLY A 179 70.38 37.30 41.58
N LYS A 180 69.54 38.32 41.73
CA LYS A 180 69.90 39.53 42.46
C LYS A 180 70.03 39.13 43.94
N LYS A 181 71.27 38.88 44.35
CA LYS A 181 71.69 38.95 45.75
C LYS A 181 71.51 40.36 46.28
#